data_AF-G4YTS7-F1
#
_entry.id   AF-G4YTS7-F1
#
_cell.length_a   1.000
_cell.length_b   1.000
_cell.length_c   1.000
_cell.angle_alpha   90.00
_cell.angle_beta   90.00
_cell.angle_gamma   90.00
#
_symmetry.space_group_name_H-M   'P 1'
#
loop_
_entity.id
_entity.type
_entity.pdbx_description
1 polymer ?
#
loop_
_entity_poly.entity_id
_entity_poly.type
_entity_poly.pdbx_seq_one_letter_code
_entity_poly.pdbx_strand_id
1 'polypeptide(L)'
;MGTASYDNGRFWLIIDTNPVMTKVGAASLVFVDACNLYVIVKMLRWRMTVARFQAANSRPRDLQVNPVTDSWMRTASDRVKTHYHDLTSFRGSKRKFWNVCLKVFNLTMQMTVLLELLETGSPVTLVYGYTGFISVGSLAGAIKILVGRFTAMGEIIAGSIFDLIAAIVFPVLVLVYCYYNFQFDDAVFATYVKVLPIGSFEQSARIFADPSEVAVFRLAFDSLRIRSKLDLVLRVGINLSFCYRLMRIGDVLLIRPVPKVLAVFFIAFSVVVWIFANQAVADSYTQCSRYPQCVVYSYRWRFVGEECPCRILIDVDRSPKTYDEWIHPIDAYESVQALAKAGELRSLQIINRQLFTLPDELLSCHYLASIELFYTGIQCIPPWASEFKYLQTLHLEGKPGSRNLAMLPKDLFSDMPWLSTVHIGLHPDLENIPALSGVPNLQSLTLAWMLVLKKLPSFDRVPLLQRLLLTFLPRLEKMPDMAPLRFVSDFSLTRPVQLCCNGFLGTCNLNDDYCVYNPEAGIPAASCLDEKPFLDNVGTREVFKKFEAAVCPRLPSDMFLAKSSPTRRTIEMCESRPFGRCELPGGQVGICYNTRMQVLSCYGDDIYIMLRKYQIQLGVGQKCDPAIEKWLGCEQ
;
A
#
# COMPACT_ATOMS: atom_id res chain seq x y z
N MET A 1 9.87 -8.07 -8.03
CA MET A 1 10.15 -7.25 -6.83
C MET A 1 10.73 -8.06 -5.67
N GLY A 2 10.54 -9.39 -5.57
CA GLY A 2 11.33 -10.20 -4.61
C GLY A 2 10.98 -10.04 -3.12
N THR A 3 10.09 -9.13 -2.75
CA THR A 3 9.81 -8.73 -1.35
C THR A 3 8.97 -9.72 -0.52
N ALA A 4 8.76 -10.96 -1.00
CA ALA A 4 7.83 -11.91 -0.36
C ALA A 4 8.32 -12.39 1.01
N SER A 5 9.64 -12.44 1.22
CA SER A 5 10.27 -12.80 2.49
C SER A 5 10.38 -11.63 3.47
N TYR A 6 10.14 -10.39 3.02
CA TYR A 6 10.35 -9.19 3.83
C TYR A 6 9.16 -8.88 4.72
N ASP A 7 9.45 -8.41 5.94
CA ASP A 7 8.46 -8.05 6.96
C ASP A 7 7.43 -9.16 7.23
N ASN A 8 7.86 -10.44 7.15
CA ASN A 8 7.00 -11.62 7.24
C ASN A 8 5.88 -11.65 6.18
N GLY A 9 6.20 -11.26 4.94
CA GLY A 9 5.27 -11.20 3.82
C GLY A 9 4.36 -9.97 3.82
N ARG A 10 4.66 -8.98 4.67
CA ARG A 10 3.84 -7.76 4.85
C ARG A 10 4.51 -6.48 4.40
N PHE A 11 5.58 -6.57 3.63
CA PHE A 11 6.28 -5.40 3.09
C PHE A 11 5.31 -4.37 2.49
N TRP A 12 4.36 -4.86 1.69
CA TRP A 12 3.37 -4.01 1.03
C TRP A 12 2.16 -3.67 1.88
N LEU A 13 1.98 -4.19 3.11
CA LEU A 13 0.80 -3.92 3.97
C LEU A 13 -0.55 -3.93 3.21
N ILE A 14 -0.74 -4.84 2.25
CA ILE A 14 -1.95 -4.91 1.42
C ILE A 14 -3.09 -5.47 2.27
N ILE A 15 -4.08 -4.62 2.56
CA ILE A 15 -5.27 -5.01 3.31
C ILE A 15 -6.41 -5.22 2.31
N ASP A 16 -7.05 -6.39 2.37
CA ASP A 16 -8.31 -6.64 1.66
C ASP A 16 -9.45 -6.02 2.46
N THR A 17 -9.74 -4.75 2.17
CA THR A 17 -10.76 -3.97 2.88
C THR A 17 -12.17 -4.54 2.71
N ASN A 18 -12.45 -5.38 1.71
CA ASN A 18 -13.77 -6.01 1.61
C ASN A 18 -13.65 -7.45 1.12
N PRO A 19 -13.65 -8.44 2.04
CA PRO A 19 -13.52 -9.85 1.67
C PRO A 19 -14.71 -10.33 0.83
N VAL A 20 -15.90 -9.71 0.98
CA VAL A 20 -17.07 -10.02 0.14
C VAL A 20 -16.83 -9.55 -1.28
N MET A 21 -16.40 -8.30 -1.48
CA MET A 21 -16.08 -7.80 -2.82
C MET A 21 -14.94 -8.57 -3.48
N THR A 22 -13.95 -8.99 -2.70
CA THR A 22 -12.84 -9.82 -3.21
C THR A 22 -13.37 -11.18 -3.70
N LYS A 23 -14.22 -11.85 -2.91
CA LYS A 23 -14.87 -13.12 -3.32
C LYS A 23 -15.78 -12.96 -4.54
N VAL A 24 -16.59 -11.90 -4.58
CA VAL A 24 -17.47 -11.60 -5.73
C VAL A 24 -16.65 -11.29 -6.97
N GLY A 25 -15.57 -10.52 -6.82
CA GLY A 25 -14.62 -10.24 -7.89
C GLY A 25 -13.99 -11.52 -8.43
N ALA A 26 -13.49 -12.39 -7.56
CA ALA A 26 -12.91 -13.68 -7.93
C ALA A 26 -13.93 -14.57 -8.68
N ALA A 27 -15.15 -14.71 -8.15
CA ALA A 27 -16.21 -15.48 -8.80
C ALA A 27 -16.56 -14.91 -10.19
N SER A 28 -16.59 -13.59 -10.32
CA SER A 28 -16.89 -12.91 -11.59
C SER A 28 -15.77 -13.09 -12.61
N LEU A 29 -14.51 -13.09 -12.18
CA LEU A 29 -13.36 -13.38 -13.02
C LEU A 29 -13.34 -14.85 -13.48
N VAL A 30 -13.66 -15.80 -12.60
CA VAL A 30 -13.82 -17.22 -12.97
C VAL A 30 -14.92 -17.40 -14.02
N PHE A 31 -16.03 -16.67 -13.89
CA PHE A 31 -17.10 -16.67 -14.90
C PHE A 31 -16.59 -16.13 -16.25
N VAL A 32 -15.86 -15.01 -16.23
CA VAL A 32 -15.21 -14.44 -17.43
C VAL A 32 -14.26 -15.45 -18.08
N ASP A 33 -13.45 -16.15 -17.30
CA ASP A 33 -12.50 -17.15 -17.79
C ASP A 33 -13.23 -18.35 -18.43
N ALA A 34 -14.31 -18.82 -17.81
CA ALA A 34 -15.16 -19.86 -18.39
C ALA A 34 -15.79 -19.41 -19.72
N CYS A 35 -16.25 -18.17 -19.80
CA CYS A 35 -16.73 -17.57 -21.05
C CYS A 35 -15.62 -17.54 -22.11
N ASN A 36 -14.42 -17.05 -21.78
CA ASN A 36 -13.28 -17.01 -22.69
C ASN A 36 -12.88 -18.41 -23.18
N LEU A 37 -12.83 -19.40 -22.28
CA LEU A 37 -12.54 -20.80 -22.62
C LEU A 37 -13.60 -21.38 -23.55
N TYR A 38 -14.88 -21.12 -23.29
CA TYR A 38 -15.96 -21.51 -24.19
C TYR A 38 -15.76 -20.94 -25.59
N VAL A 39 -15.36 -19.66 -25.71
CA VAL A 39 -15.07 -19.06 -27.01
C VAL A 39 -13.90 -19.74 -27.70
N ILE A 40 -12.80 -20.01 -26.98
CA ILE A 40 -11.63 -20.71 -27.52
C ILE A 40 -12.03 -22.10 -28.02
N VAL A 41 -12.77 -22.88 -27.22
CA VAL A 41 -13.28 -24.20 -27.61
C VAL A 41 -14.20 -24.11 -28.82
N LYS A 42 -15.11 -23.14 -28.85
CA LYS A 42 -16.00 -22.89 -29.99
C LYS A 42 -15.19 -22.58 -31.24
N MET A 43 -14.17 -21.72 -31.15
CA MET A 43 -13.29 -21.35 -32.26
C MET A 43 -12.45 -22.52 -32.76
N LEU A 44 -11.90 -23.36 -31.87
CA LEU A 44 -11.16 -24.57 -32.21
C LEU A 44 -12.04 -25.64 -32.84
N ARG A 45 -13.25 -25.86 -32.29
CA ARG A 45 -14.25 -26.76 -32.89
C ARG A 45 -14.69 -26.25 -34.25
N TRP A 46 -14.94 -24.95 -34.39
CA TRP A 46 -15.32 -24.34 -35.65
C TRP A 46 -14.21 -24.45 -36.70
N ARG A 47 -12.94 -24.29 -36.32
CA ARG A 47 -11.78 -24.55 -37.19
C ARG A 47 -11.72 -26.01 -37.66
N MET A 48 -11.94 -26.97 -36.75
CA MET A 48 -12.03 -28.40 -37.12
C MET A 48 -13.24 -28.70 -38.01
N THR A 49 -14.38 -28.08 -37.74
CA THR A 49 -15.60 -28.25 -38.53
C THR A 49 -15.47 -27.64 -39.92
N VAL A 50 -14.87 -26.46 -40.06
CA VAL A 50 -14.57 -25.84 -41.37
C VAL A 50 -13.54 -26.66 -42.14
N ALA A 51 -12.49 -27.19 -41.47
CA ALA A 51 -11.55 -28.12 -42.10
C ALA A 51 -12.24 -29.41 -42.59
N ARG A 52 -13.21 -29.94 -41.82
CA ARG A 52 -14.04 -31.08 -42.22
C ARG A 52 -15.01 -30.74 -43.36
N PHE A 53 -15.60 -29.55 -43.37
CA PHE A 53 -16.49 -29.10 -44.46
C PHE A 53 -15.73 -28.81 -45.76
N GLN A 54 -14.51 -28.25 -45.68
CA GLN A 54 -13.64 -28.12 -46.84
C GLN A 54 -13.23 -29.48 -47.40
N ALA A 55 -13.07 -30.50 -46.54
CA ALA A 55 -12.85 -31.88 -46.97
C ALA A 55 -14.14 -32.58 -47.49
N ALA A 56 -15.32 -32.17 -47.02
CA ALA A 56 -16.61 -32.80 -47.35
C ALA A 56 -17.37 -32.14 -48.52
N ASN A 57 -16.92 -30.98 -49.02
CA ASN A 57 -17.55 -30.24 -50.13
C ASN A 57 -17.39 -30.89 -51.52
N SER A 58 -17.18 -32.20 -51.60
CA SER A 58 -17.16 -32.98 -52.85
C SER A 58 -18.46 -33.75 -53.13
N ARG A 59 -19.53 -33.67 -52.30
CA ARG A 59 -20.84 -34.26 -52.64
C ARG A 59 -22.04 -33.46 -52.08
N PRO A 60 -23.10 -33.22 -52.88
CA PRO A 60 -24.33 -32.57 -52.43
C PRO A 60 -25.36 -33.58 -51.92
N ARG A 61 -26.15 -33.21 -50.92
CA ARG A 61 -27.50 -33.77 -50.74
C ARG A 61 -28.44 -32.85 -49.95
N ASP A 62 -29.64 -32.72 -50.51
CA ASP A 62 -30.80 -32.00 -50.00
C ASP A 62 -31.42 -32.64 -48.76
N LEU A 63 -32.06 -31.83 -47.91
CA LEU A 63 -33.14 -32.30 -47.04
C LEU A 63 -34.18 -31.20 -46.80
N GLN A 64 -35.44 -31.53 -47.12
CA GLN A 64 -36.65 -30.75 -46.87
C GLN A 64 -37.04 -30.74 -45.38
N VAL A 65 -37.70 -29.67 -44.95
CA VAL A 65 -38.39 -29.59 -43.64
C VAL A 65 -39.77 -28.97 -43.85
N ASN A 66 -40.82 -29.62 -43.32
CA ASN A 66 -42.19 -29.12 -43.29
C ASN A 66 -42.52 -28.42 -41.95
N PRO A 67 -43.47 -27.46 -41.92
CA PRO A 67 -43.74 -26.59 -40.79
C PRO A 67 -44.94 -27.04 -39.94
N VAL A 68 -45.29 -26.26 -38.89
CA VAL A 68 -46.52 -26.20 -38.03
C VAL A 68 -46.13 -26.34 -36.54
N THR A 69 -46.55 -25.55 -35.53
CA THR A 69 -47.60 -24.52 -35.29
C THR A 69 -47.13 -23.59 -34.14
N ASP A 70 -47.64 -22.34 -34.07
CA ASP A 70 -47.29 -21.36 -33.03
C ASP A 70 -48.51 -20.76 -32.30
N SER A 71 -48.38 -20.58 -30.98
CA SER A 71 -49.36 -19.95 -30.07
C SER A 71 -48.88 -18.57 -29.60
N TRP A 72 -49.83 -17.71 -29.23
CA TRP A 72 -49.69 -16.25 -29.04
C TRP A 72 -48.64 -15.78 -28.00
N MET A 73 -48.18 -16.64 -27.08
CA MET A 73 -47.05 -16.35 -26.17
C MET A 73 -45.67 -16.42 -26.85
N ARG A 74 -45.54 -17.20 -27.94
CA ARG A 74 -44.36 -17.15 -28.80
C ARG A 74 -44.30 -15.83 -29.55
N THR A 75 -45.41 -15.23 -29.98
CA THR A 75 -45.40 -13.99 -30.76
C THR A 75 -44.76 -12.78 -30.06
N ALA A 76 -44.87 -12.66 -28.73
CA ALA A 76 -44.21 -11.59 -27.97
C ALA A 76 -42.73 -11.90 -27.70
N SER A 77 -42.42 -13.14 -27.33
CA SER A 77 -41.04 -13.66 -27.19
C SER A 77 -40.29 -13.65 -28.53
N ASP A 78 -41.00 -13.89 -29.63
CA ASP A 78 -40.53 -13.90 -31.01
C ASP A 78 -40.49 -12.51 -31.58
N ARG A 79 -41.30 -11.54 -31.14
CA ARG A 79 -41.08 -10.12 -31.46
C ARG A 79 -39.83 -9.58 -30.77
N VAL A 80 -39.63 -9.89 -29.49
CA VAL A 80 -38.41 -9.51 -28.76
C VAL A 80 -37.21 -10.27 -29.31
N LYS A 81 -37.33 -11.58 -29.58
CA LYS A 81 -36.29 -12.35 -30.26
C LYS A 81 -36.05 -11.85 -31.66
N THR A 82 -37.05 -11.57 -32.51
CA THR A 82 -36.83 -11.07 -33.88
C THR A 82 -36.23 -9.67 -33.88
N HIS A 83 -36.62 -8.79 -32.95
CA HIS A 83 -35.98 -7.48 -32.83
C HIS A 83 -34.55 -7.58 -32.28
N TYR A 84 -34.33 -8.40 -31.25
CA TYR A 84 -33.01 -8.74 -30.74
C TYR A 84 -32.17 -9.44 -31.81
N HIS A 85 -32.76 -10.28 -32.64
CA HIS A 85 -32.13 -10.98 -33.76
C HIS A 85 -31.88 -10.00 -34.92
N ASP A 86 -32.72 -9.01 -35.20
CA ASP A 86 -32.46 -7.99 -36.21
C ASP A 86 -31.40 -6.97 -35.80
N LEU A 87 -31.23 -6.73 -34.49
CA LEU A 87 -30.18 -5.89 -33.92
C LEU A 87 -28.85 -6.64 -33.71
N THR A 88 -28.92 -7.86 -33.17
CA THR A 88 -27.75 -8.62 -32.70
C THR A 88 -27.42 -9.83 -33.57
N SER A 89 -28.39 -10.38 -34.33
CA SER A 89 -28.12 -11.53 -35.19
C SER A 89 -27.27 -11.16 -36.38
N PHE A 90 -26.63 -12.21 -36.83
CA PHE A 90 -25.70 -12.26 -37.92
C PHE A 90 -26.21 -11.65 -39.25
N ARG A 91 -27.49 -11.82 -39.60
CA ARG A 91 -28.15 -11.23 -40.81
C ARG A 91 -28.94 -9.96 -40.52
N GLY A 92 -28.88 -9.45 -39.29
CA GLY A 92 -29.64 -8.30 -38.85
C GLY A 92 -29.31 -7.05 -39.65
N SER A 93 -30.36 -6.39 -40.18
CA SER A 93 -30.20 -5.21 -41.05
C SER A 93 -29.47 -4.03 -40.38
N LYS A 94 -29.34 -4.05 -39.04
CA LYS A 94 -28.74 -3.00 -38.20
C LYS A 94 -27.41 -3.40 -37.53
N ARG A 95 -26.75 -4.49 -37.95
CA ARG A 95 -25.48 -4.96 -37.34
C ARG A 95 -24.38 -3.89 -37.23
N LYS A 96 -24.13 -3.09 -38.27
CA LYS A 96 -23.06 -2.08 -38.21
C LYS A 96 -23.38 -0.97 -37.20
N PHE A 97 -24.66 -0.61 -37.07
CA PHE A 97 -25.14 0.30 -36.03
C PHE A 97 -24.91 -0.30 -34.63
N TRP A 98 -25.24 -1.59 -34.45
CA TRP A 98 -24.94 -2.30 -33.20
C TRP A 98 -23.44 -2.35 -32.86
N ASN A 99 -22.57 -2.54 -33.86
CA ASN A 99 -21.11 -2.47 -33.67
C ASN A 99 -20.66 -1.08 -33.21
N VAL A 100 -21.26 -0.02 -33.75
CA VAL A 100 -21.00 1.36 -33.31
C VAL A 100 -21.46 1.56 -31.87
N CYS A 101 -22.66 1.09 -31.49
CA CYS A 101 -23.14 1.15 -30.11
C CYS A 101 -22.22 0.42 -29.13
N LEU A 102 -21.78 -0.79 -29.46
CA LEU A 102 -20.81 -1.54 -28.65
C LEU A 102 -19.47 -0.83 -28.53
N LYS A 103 -19.03 -0.12 -29.57
CA LYS A 103 -17.81 0.67 -29.53
C LYS A 103 -17.95 1.90 -28.64
N VAL A 104 -19.10 2.59 -28.70
CA VAL A 104 -19.43 3.71 -27.81
C VAL A 104 -19.44 3.24 -26.36
N PHE A 105 -20.11 2.13 -26.05
CA PHE A 105 -20.12 1.54 -24.70
C PHE A 105 -18.70 1.23 -24.19
N ASN A 106 -17.85 0.63 -25.02
CA ASN A 106 -16.46 0.37 -24.63
C ASN A 106 -15.65 1.64 -24.44
N LEU A 107 -15.83 2.66 -25.29
CA LEU A 107 -15.17 3.95 -25.11
C LEU A 107 -15.65 4.66 -23.85
N THR A 108 -16.92 4.54 -23.48
CA THR A 108 -17.45 5.07 -22.21
C THR A 108 -16.78 4.39 -21.02
N MET A 109 -16.75 3.05 -20.99
CA MET A 109 -16.04 2.28 -19.96
C MET A 109 -14.57 2.68 -19.87
N GLN A 110 -13.89 2.78 -21.01
CA GLN A 110 -12.49 3.18 -21.06
C GLN A 110 -12.29 4.63 -20.61
N MET A 111 -13.19 5.55 -20.96
CA MET A 111 -13.13 6.93 -20.47
C MET A 111 -13.33 6.99 -18.95
N THR A 112 -14.24 6.19 -18.39
CA THR A 112 -14.39 6.09 -16.93
C THR A 112 -13.12 5.60 -16.25
N VAL A 113 -12.43 4.61 -16.82
CA VAL A 113 -11.11 4.17 -16.32
C VAL A 113 -10.08 5.30 -16.41
N LEU A 114 -10.05 6.07 -17.50
CA LEU A 114 -9.13 7.21 -17.63
C LEU A 114 -9.41 8.29 -16.57
N LEU A 115 -10.69 8.60 -16.33
CA LEU A 115 -11.10 9.53 -15.28
C LEU A 115 -10.69 9.03 -13.90
N GLU A 116 -10.79 7.73 -13.63
CA GLU A 116 -10.32 7.12 -12.39
C GLU A 116 -8.79 7.20 -12.26
N LEU A 117 -8.03 6.96 -13.33
CA LEU A 117 -6.57 7.13 -13.33
C LEU A 117 -6.16 8.58 -13.04
N LEU A 118 -6.89 9.55 -13.62
CA LEU A 118 -6.66 10.98 -13.40
C LEU A 118 -6.99 11.37 -11.95
N GLU A 119 -8.17 10.98 -11.47
CA GLU A 119 -8.66 11.31 -10.13
C GLU A 119 -7.84 10.63 -9.03
N THR A 120 -7.33 9.42 -9.28
CA THR A 120 -6.50 8.72 -8.31
C THR A 120 -5.11 9.32 -8.16
N GLY A 121 -4.61 10.03 -9.18
CA GLY A 121 -3.23 10.51 -9.24
C GLY A 121 -2.26 9.48 -9.81
N SER A 122 -2.71 8.63 -10.74
CA SER A 122 -1.86 7.60 -11.35
C SER A 122 -0.65 8.20 -12.08
N PRO A 123 0.48 7.47 -12.18
CA PRO A 123 1.66 7.97 -12.90
C PRO A 123 1.33 8.52 -14.29
N VAL A 124 1.86 9.71 -14.60
CA VAL A 124 1.58 10.44 -15.85
C VAL A 124 1.86 9.58 -17.10
N THR A 125 2.89 8.73 -17.06
CA THR A 125 3.21 7.76 -18.13
C THR A 125 2.07 6.77 -18.39
N LEU A 126 1.43 6.26 -17.34
CA LEU A 126 0.28 5.35 -17.46
C LEU A 126 -0.96 6.08 -17.94
N VAL A 127 -1.20 7.30 -17.46
CA VAL A 127 -2.30 8.16 -17.90
C VAL A 127 -2.19 8.43 -19.40
N TYR A 128 -1.06 8.95 -19.88
CA TYR A 128 -0.88 9.23 -21.31
C TYR A 128 -0.84 7.98 -22.17
N GLY A 129 -0.24 6.90 -21.68
CA GLY A 129 -0.29 5.60 -22.36
C GLY A 129 -1.72 5.13 -22.58
N TYR A 130 -2.58 5.25 -21.56
CA TYR A 130 -3.99 4.88 -21.65
C TYR A 130 -4.80 5.86 -22.52
N THR A 131 -4.56 7.17 -22.42
CA THR A 131 -5.14 8.20 -23.31
C THR A 131 -4.80 7.94 -24.78
N GLY A 132 -3.55 7.60 -25.08
CA GLY A 132 -3.10 7.22 -26.42
C GLY A 132 -3.82 5.97 -26.91
N PHE A 133 -3.93 4.95 -26.06
CA PHE A 133 -4.66 3.72 -26.36
C PHE A 133 -6.14 3.97 -26.71
N ILE A 134 -6.86 4.75 -25.89
CA ILE A 134 -8.26 5.13 -26.14
C ILE A 134 -8.38 5.87 -27.48
N SER A 135 -7.48 6.82 -27.72
CA SER A 135 -7.45 7.64 -28.93
C SER A 135 -7.25 6.82 -30.19
N VAL A 136 -6.28 5.90 -30.20
CA VAL A 136 -6.02 4.98 -31.31
C VAL A 136 -7.23 4.06 -31.52
N GLY A 137 -7.82 3.55 -30.42
CA GLY A 137 -9.01 2.73 -30.46
C GLY A 137 -10.21 3.44 -31.07
N SER A 138 -10.38 4.74 -30.80
CA SER A 138 -11.44 5.58 -31.38
C SER A 138 -11.17 5.92 -32.85
N LEU A 139 -9.94 6.33 -33.20
CA LEU A 139 -9.54 6.61 -34.59
C LEU A 139 -9.68 5.37 -35.50
N ALA A 140 -9.33 4.19 -34.98
CA ALA A 140 -9.57 2.93 -35.70
C ALA A 140 -11.07 2.71 -36.01
N GLY A 141 -11.97 3.19 -35.13
CA GLY A 141 -13.41 3.23 -35.40
C GLY A 141 -13.79 4.18 -36.52
N ALA A 142 -13.22 5.40 -36.53
CA ALA A 142 -13.43 6.39 -37.59
C ALA A 142 -12.96 5.87 -38.96
N ILE A 143 -11.74 5.31 -39.03
CA ILE A 143 -11.15 4.76 -40.25
C ILE A 143 -12.05 3.65 -40.82
N LYS A 144 -12.58 2.76 -39.96
CA LYS A 144 -13.51 1.71 -40.39
C LYS A 144 -14.76 2.29 -41.07
N ILE A 145 -15.34 3.35 -40.52
CA ILE A 145 -16.53 4.01 -41.08
C ILE A 145 -16.22 4.74 -42.39
N LEU A 146 -15.07 5.41 -42.47
CA LEU A 146 -14.69 6.22 -43.64
C LEU A 146 -14.25 5.37 -44.84
N VAL A 147 -13.43 4.33 -44.60
CA VAL A 147 -12.88 3.48 -45.67
C VAL A 147 -13.93 2.51 -46.21
N GLY A 148 -14.85 2.01 -45.38
CA GLY A 148 -16.00 1.20 -45.78
C GLY A 148 -15.70 -0.16 -46.44
N ARG A 149 -14.42 -0.47 -46.74
CA ARG A 149 -13.95 -1.67 -47.44
C ARG A 149 -13.45 -2.80 -46.54
N PHE A 150 -13.54 -2.65 -45.21
CA PHE A 150 -13.13 -3.72 -44.30
C PHE A 150 -14.07 -4.92 -44.39
N THR A 151 -13.48 -6.13 -44.38
CA THR A 151 -14.25 -7.36 -44.24
C THR A 151 -14.89 -7.40 -42.85
N ALA A 152 -16.09 -7.99 -42.74
CA ALA A 152 -16.78 -8.13 -41.45
C ALA A 152 -15.91 -8.83 -40.39
N MET A 153 -15.03 -9.74 -40.83
CA MET A 153 -14.03 -10.42 -40.03
C MET A 153 -12.94 -9.46 -39.52
N GLY A 154 -12.35 -8.65 -40.40
CA GLY A 154 -11.32 -7.67 -40.04
C GLY A 154 -11.84 -6.61 -39.06
N GLU A 155 -13.10 -6.19 -39.20
CA GLU A 155 -13.72 -5.25 -38.25
C GLU A 155 -13.81 -5.82 -36.83
N ILE A 156 -14.21 -7.08 -36.71
CA ILE A 156 -14.34 -7.80 -35.43
C ILE A 156 -12.96 -8.00 -34.82
N ILE A 157 -11.99 -8.55 -35.57
CA ILE A 157 -10.63 -8.81 -35.07
C ILE A 157 -10.00 -7.51 -34.56
N ALA A 158 -10.04 -6.44 -35.36
CA ALA A 158 -9.48 -5.16 -34.94
C ALA A 158 -10.18 -4.62 -33.69
N GLY A 159 -11.50 -4.81 -33.53
CA GLY A 159 -12.21 -4.43 -32.31
C GLY A 159 -11.82 -5.29 -31.10
N SER A 160 -11.65 -6.60 -31.29
CA SER A 160 -11.26 -7.54 -30.24
C SER A 160 -9.83 -7.29 -29.73
N ILE A 161 -8.91 -6.84 -30.59
CA ILE A 161 -7.54 -6.48 -30.18
C ILE A 161 -7.55 -5.32 -29.18
N PHE A 162 -8.34 -4.26 -29.42
CA PHE A 162 -8.42 -3.15 -28.46
C PHE A 162 -9.06 -3.61 -27.14
N ASP A 163 -10.11 -4.43 -27.18
CA ASP A 163 -10.73 -4.91 -25.95
C ASP A 163 -9.77 -5.83 -25.17
N LEU A 164 -8.98 -6.68 -25.84
CA LEU A 164 -7.92 -7.48 -25.24
C LEU A 164 -6.86 -6.62 -24.56
N ILE A 165 -6.44 -5.53 -25.23
CA ILE A 165 -5.45 -4.62 -24.68
C ILE A 165 -5.99 -3.95 -23.40
N ALA A 166 -7.23 -3.46 -23.41
CA ALA A 166 -7.83 -2.86 -22.22
C ALA A 166 -8.03 -3.88 -21.07
N ALA A 167 -8.48 -5.08 -21.40
CA ALA A 167 -8.84 -6.11 -20.42
C ALA A 167 -7.62 -6.76 -19.76
N ILE A 168 -6.56 -6.99 -20.54
CA ILE A 168 -5.43 -7.85 -20.13
C ILE A 168 -4.11 -7.09 -20.23
N VAL A 169 -3.80 -6.52 -21.40
CA VAL A 169 -2.45 -5.96 -21.65
C VAL A 169 -2.20 -4.73 -20.78
N PHE A 170 -3.16 -3.83 -20.62
CA PHE A 170 -2.99 -2.63 -19.80
C PHE A 170 -2.74 -2.95 -18.32
N PRO A 171 -3.52 -3.82 -17.64
CA PRO A 171 -3.18 -4.31 -16.31
C PRO A 171 -1.75 -4.89 -16.21
N VAL A 172 -1.32 -5.67 -17.21
CA VAL A 172 0.04 -6.21 -17.27
C VAL A 172 1.07 -5.08 -17.41
N LEU A 173 0.82 -4.06 -18.25
CA LEU A 173 1.69 -2.90 -18.40
C LEU A 173 1.81 -2.09 -17.11
N VAL A 174 0.75 -1.98 -16.31
CA VAL A 174 0.81 -1.36 -14.97
C VAL A 174 1.73 -2.16 -14.05
N LEU A 175 1.63 -3.50 -14.05
CA LEU A 175 2.53 -4.35 -13.26
C LEU A 175 3.99 -4.27 -13.73
N VAL A 176 4.21 -4.19 -15.05
CA VAL A 176 5.53 -3.98 -15.65
C VAL A 176 6.09 -2.61 -15.26
N TYR A 177 5.27 -1.56 -15.32
CA TYR A 177 5.65 -0.22 -14.84
C TYR A 177 6.09 -0.28 -13.38
N CYS A 178 5.27 -0.88 -12.52
CA CYS A 178 5.61 -1.10 -11.12
C CYS A 178 6.95 -1.81 -10.98
N TYR A 179 7.16 -2.92 -11.70
CA TYR A 179 8.38 -3.71 -11.64
C TYR A 179 9.66 -2.92 -11.95
N TYR A 180 9.61 -2.00 -12.92
CA TYR A 180 10.78 -1.20 -13.32
C TYR A 180 10.96 0.10 -12.51
N ASN A 181 9.92 0.58 -11.83
CA ASN A 181 9.95 1.86 -11.08
C ASN A 181 10.03 1.67 -9.56
N PHE A 182 10.10 0.43 -9.07
CA PHE A 182 10.37 0.15 -7.67
C PHE A 182 11.78 -0.45 -7.54
N GLN A 183 12.65 0.27 -6.84
CA GLN A 183 14.01 -0.11 -6.55
C GLN A 183 14.17 -0.33 -5.05
N PHE A 184 14.66 -1.51 -4.69
CA PHE A 184 15.01 -1.84 -3.32
C PHE A 184 16.33 -2.60 -3.32
N ASP A 185 17.27 -2.18 -2.48
CA ASP A 185 18.58 -2.79 -2.40
C ASP A 185 18.50 -4.07 -1.55
N ASP A 186 18.08 -5.16 -2.21
CA ASP A 186 17.97 -6.49 -1.62
C ASP A 186 19.31 -6.97 -1.03
N ALA A 187 20.43 -6.60 -1.66
CA ALA A 187 21.76 -7.01 -1.25
C ALA A 187 22.17 -6.32 0.06
N VAL A 188 21.92 -5.02 0.19
CA VAL A 188 22.12 -4.28 1.44
C VAL A 188 21.20 -4.80 2.53
N PHE A 189 19.90 -4.97 2.24
CA PHE A 189 18.96 -5.44 3.27
C PHE A 189 19.31 -6.84 3.79
N ALA A 190 19.79 -7.73 2.92
CA ALA A 190 20.28 -9.05 3.33
C ALA A 190 21.43 -8.96 4.36
N THR A 191 22.27 -7.92 4.28
CA THR A 191 23.32 -7.69 5.31
C THR A 191 22.73 -7.33 6.67
N TYR A 192 21.64 -6.54 6.72
CA TYR A 192 20.95 -6.21 7.97
C TYR A 192 20.36 -7.43 8.64
N VAL A 193 19.63 -8.27 7.87
CA VAL A 193 19.05 -9.51 8.39
C VAL A 193 20.12 -10.49 8.88
N LYS A 194 21.29 -10.51 8.23
CA LYS A 194 22.39 -11.43 8.57
C LYS A 194 23.18 -11.01 9.81
N VAL A 195 23.46 -9.71 9.96
CA VAL A 195 24.38 -9.20 10.98
C VAL A 195 23.65 -8.68 12.22
N LEU A 196 22.51 -8.01 12.05
CA LEU A 196 21.79 -7.37 13.16
C LEU A 196 20.90 -8.37 13.91
N PRO A 197 20.71 -8.21 15.24
CA PRO A 197 19.93 -9.14 16.03
C PRO A 197 18.45 -9.06 15.69
N ILE A 198 17.74 -10.17 15.93
CA ILE A 198 16.30 -10.28 15.72
C ILE A 198 15.58 -9.18 16.52
N GLY A 199 14.66 -8.47 15.86
CA GLY A 199 13.89 -7.38 16.47
C GLY A 199 14.58 -6.01 16.40
N SER A 200 15.72 -5.91 15.70
CA SER A 200 16.31 -4.61 15.37
C SER A 200 15.40 -3.82 14.43
N PHE A 201 15.36 -2.50 14.59
CA PHE A 201 14.55 -1.61 13.74
C PHE A 201 14.93 -1.74 12.26
N GLU A 202 16.23 -1.87 12.00
CA GLU A 202 16.87 -2.03 10.71
C GLU A 202 16.43 -3.30 9.95
N GLN A 203 15.80 -4.27 10.62
CA GLN A 203 15.22 -5.45 9.98
C GLN A 203 13.83 -5.20 9.38
N SER A 204 13.29 -3.99 9.49
CA SER A 204 12.01 -3.62 8.87
C SER A 204 12.23 -3.07 7.46
N ALA A 205 12.17 -3.93 6.44
CA ALA A 205 12.49 -3.60 5.05
C ALA A 205 11.68 -2.41 4.52
N ARG A 206 10.36 -2.39 4.80
CA ARG A 206 9.46 -1.31 4.35
C ARG A 206 9.94 0.08 4.77
N ILE A 207 10.52 0.21 5.96
CA ILE A 207 10.94 1.50 6.51
C ILE A 207 12.10 2.09 5.68
N PHE A 208 12.96 1.24 5.11
CA PHE A 208 14.12 1.64 4.31
C PHE A 208 13.82 1.78 2.82
N ALA A 209 12.74 1.19 2.32
CA ALA A 209 12.31 1.37 0.93
C ALA A 209 11.94 2.83 0.65
N ASP A 210 12.14 3.34 -0.57
CA ASP A 210 11.73 4.70 -0.90
C ASP A 210 10.20 4.86 -0.69
N PRO A 211 9.76 5.79 0.17
CA PRO A 211 8.36 5.90 0.53
C PRO A 211 7.49 6.37 -0.65
N SER A 212 8.08 7.18 -1.55
CA SER A 212 7.43 7.67 -2.77
C SER A 212 7.21 6.52 -3.75
N GLU A 213 8.22 5.68 -3.97
CA GLU A 213 8.11 4.50 -4.83
C GLU A 213 7.09 3.49 -4.27
N VAL A 214 7.10 3.26 -2.96
CA VAL A 214 6.12 2.40 -2.29
C VAL A 214 4.70 2.96 -2.45
N ALA A 215 4.52 4.28 -2.28
CA ALA A 215 3.23 4.93 -2.45
C ALA A 215 2.70 4.84 -3.89
N VAL A 216 3.56 5.11 -4.88
CA VAL A 216 3.22 5.00 -6.30
C VAL A 216 2.89 3.57 -6.68
N PHE A 217 3.67 2.58 -6.21
CA PHE A 217 3.36 1.17 -6.40
C PHE A 217 1.98 0.82 -5.82
N ARG A 218 1.73 1.21 -4.58
CA ARG A 218 0.47 0.90 -3.87
C ARG A 218 -0.72 1.46 -4.60
N LEU A 219 -0.63 2.70 -5.08
CA LEU A 219 -1.66 3.35 -5.86
C LEU A 219 -1.90 2.64 -7.19
N ALA A 220 -0.84 2.36 -7.94
CA ALA A 220 -0.93 1.67 -9.23
C ALA A 220 -1.43 0.23 -9.08
N PHE A 221 -1.04 -0.48 -8.04
CA PHE A 221 -1.50 -1.82 -7.75
C PHE A 221 -2.96 -1.82 -7.28
N ASP A 222 -3.35 -0.86 -6.43
CA ASP A 222 -4.74 -0.74 -5.97
C ASP A 222 -5.70 -0.40 -7.11
N SER A 223 -5.25 0.35 -8.13
CA SER A 223 -6.03 0.57 -9.36
C SER A 223 -6.22 -0.71 -10.19
N LEU A 224 -5.52 -1.81 -9.87
CA LEU A 224 -5.71 -3.14 -10.45
C LEU A 224 -6.56 -4.06 -9.56
N ARG A 225 -7.02 -3.63 -8.38
CA ARG A 225 -7.87 -4.43 -7.50
C ARG A 225 -9.35 -4.10 -7.67
N ILE A 226 -10.21 -5.07 -7.38
CA ILE A 226 -11.67 -4.88 -7.32
C ILE A 226 -12.05 -4.50 -5.90
N ARG A 227 -12.10 -3.20 -5.62
CA ARG A 227 -12.41 -2.68 -4.28
C ARG A 227 -13.84 -2.16 -4.19
N SER A 228 -14.37 -1.68 -5.31
CA SER A 228 -15.70 -1.10 -5.40
C SER A 228 -16.61 -1.87 -6.39
N LYS A 229 -17.92 -1.55 -6.34
CA LYS A 229 -18.89 -2.04 -7.32
C LYS A 229 -18.61 -1.49 -8.71
N LEU A 230 -18.08 -0.25 -8.81
CA LEU A 230 -17.71 0.35 -10.08
C LEU A 230 -16.56 -0.44 -10.72
N ASP A 231 -15.51 -0.74 -9.96
CA ASP A 231 -14.35 -1.50 -10.46
C ASP A 231 -14.78 -2.88 -10.98
N LEU A 232 -15.71 -3.53 -10.26
CA LEU A 232 -16.29 -4.80 -10.68
C LEU A 232 -16.98 -4.65 -12.03
N VAL A 233 -17.86 -3.65 -12.18
CA VAL A 233 -18.58 -3.38 -13.43
C VAL A 233 -17.63 -3.06 -14.58
N LEU A 234 -16.62 -2.21 -14.35
CA LEU A 234 -15.65 -1.82 -15.37
C LEU A 234 -14.85 -3.04 -15.85
N ARG A 235 -14.27 -3.81 -14.93
CA ARG A 235 -13.40 -4.96 -15.29
C ARG A 235 -14.18 -6.11 -15.89
N VAL A 236 -15.30 -6.49 -15.28
CA VAL A 236 -16.15 -7.56 -15.79
C VAL A 236 -16.79 -7.13 -17.11
N GLY A 237 -17.24 -5.88 -17.22
CA GLY A 237 -17.86 -5.33 -18.42
C GLY A 237 -16.91 -5.29 -19.63
N ILE A 238 -15.67 -4.82 -19.46
CA ILE A 238 -14.66 -4.81 -20.52
C ILE A 238 -14.33 -6.23 -20.97
N ASN A 239 -14.17 -7.17 -20.03
CA ASN A 239 -13.90 -8.58 -20.34
C ASN A 239 -15.08 -9.28 -21.04
N LEU A 240 -16.32 -9.06 -20.59
CA LEU A 240 -17.50 -9.62 -21.25
C LEU A 240 -17.71 -9.04 -22.65
N SER A 241 -17.41 -7.75 -22.84
CA SER A 241 -17.43 -7.11 -24.17
C SER A 241 -16.44 -7.77 -25.12
N PHE A 242 -15.21 -8.03 -24.65
CA PHE A 242 -14.20 -8.79 -25.39
C PHE A 242 -14.70 -10.20 -25.77
N CYS A 243 -15.21 -10.96 -24.80
CA CYS A 243 -15.73 -12.31 -25.01
C CYS A 243 -16.89 -12.32 -26.04
N TYR A 244 -17.86 -11.42 -25.88
CA TYR A 244 -18.98 -11.28 -26.81
C TYR A 244 -18.50 -10.99 -28.24
N ARG A 245 -17.48 -10.13 -28.39
CA ARG A 245 -16.94 -9.76 -29.69
C ARG A 245 -16.21 -10.93 -30.37
N LEU A 246 -15.44 -11.73 -29.62
CA LEU A 246 -14.79 -12.95 -30.12
C LEU A 246 -15.81 -14.04 -30.52
N MET A 247 -16.91 -14.22 -29.78
CA MET A 247 -17.95 -15.21 -30.13
C MET A 247 -18.54 -15.02 -31.53
N ARG A 248 -18.45 -13.81 -32.09
CA ARG A 248 -19.00 -13.44 -33.41
C ARG A 248 -18.02 -13.62 -34.58
N ILE A 249 -16.82 -14.16 -34.34
CA ILE A 249 -15.79 -14.36 -35.37
C ILE A 249 -16.20 -15.43 -36.43
N GLY A 250 -17.17 -16.30 -36.13
CA GLY A 250 -17.53 -17.42 -37.01
C GLY A 250 -18.39 -17.12 -38.24
N ASP A 251 -19.03 -15.98 -38.41
CA ASP A 251 -20.11 -15.91 -39.41
C ASP A 251 -19.96 -14.70 -40.35
N VAL A 252 -19.94 -14.95 -41.67
CA VAL A 252 -19.61 -13.99 -42.74
C VAL A 252 -20.78 -13.71 -43.70
N LEU A 253 -21.00 -12.41 -44.01
CA LEU A 253 -21.80 -11.74 -45.07
C LEU A 253 -23.21 -11.19 -44.75
N LEU A 254 -23.31 -9.85 -44.67
CA LEU A 254 -24.16 -8.95 -45.48
C LEU A 254 -23.93 -7.47 -45.05
N ILE A 255 -23.99 -6.51 -45.99
CA ILE A 255 -23.45 -5.15 -45.83
C ILE A 255 -24.57 -4.10 -46.01
N ARG A 256 -24.76 -3.23 -45.00
CA ARG A 256 -25.34 -1.89 -45.17
C ARG A 256 -24.38 -0.83 -44.59
N PRO A 257 -24.22 0.33 -45.24
CA PRO A 257 -23.31 1.39 -44.80
C PRO A 257 -23.83 2.13 -43.56
N VAL A 258 -22.91 2.65 -42.73
CA VAL A 258 -23.18 3.51 -41.57
C VAL A 258 -23.05 4.98 -42.02
N PRO A 259 -23.84 5.92 -41.48
CA PRO A 259 -23.67 7.35 -41.76
C PRO A 259 -22.24 7.84 -41.50
N LYS A 260 -21.63 8.52 -42.47
CA LYS A 260 -20.26 9.08 -42.36
C LYS A 260 -20.13 10.11 -41.23
N VAL A 261 -21.23 10.77 -40.84
CA VAL A 261 -21.27 11.73 -39.72
C VAL A 261 -20.80 11.09 -38.41
N LEU A 262 -21.03 9.79 -38.21
CA LEU A 262 -20.56 9.07 -37.01
C LEU A 262 -19.03 8.95 -36.95
N ALA A 263 -18.30 9.02 -38.07
CA ALA A 263 -16.83 9.06 -38.04
C ALA A 263 -16.29 10.37 -37.45
N VAL A 264 -16.99 11.50 -37.67
CA VAL A 264 -16.61 12.80 -37.11
C VAL A 264 -16.63 12.74 -35.58
N PHE A 265 -17.63 12.08 -34.99
CA PHE A 265 -17.71 11.86 -33.55
C PHE A 265 -16.47 11.16 -33.00
N PHE A 266 -16.01 10.06 -33.61
CA PHE A 266 -14.83 9.33 -33.15
C PHE A 266 -13.53 10.14 -33.27
N ILE A 267 -13.39 10.93 -34.33
CA ILE A 267 -12.22 11.83 -34.50
C ILE A 267 -12.25 12.93 -33.43
N ALA A 268 -13.40 13.59 -33.26
CA ALA A 268 -13.57 14.63 -32.25
C ALA A 268 -13.32 14.08 -30.84
N PHE A 269 -13.85 12.90 -30.52
CA PHE A 269 -13.61 12.23 -29.25
C PHE A 269 -12.12 12.03 -28.98
N SER A 270 -11.34 11.53 -29.95
CA SER A 270 -9.89 11.34 -29.77
C SER A 270 -9.16 12.65 -29.46
N VAL A 271 -9.52 13.75 -30.12
CA VAL A 271 -8.94 15.07 -29.86
C VAL A 271 -9.33 15.57 -28.47
N VAL A 272 -10.61 15.45 -28.11
CA VAL A 272 -11.13 15.90 -26.81
C VAL A 272 -10.48 15.15 -25.65
N VAL A 273 -10.30 13.83 -25.75
CA VAL A 273 -9.67 13.03 -24.70
C VAL A 273 -8.22 13.47 -24.45
N TRP A 274 -7.46 13.76 -25.52
CA TRP A 274 -6.10 14.29 -25.39
C TRP A 274 -6.07 15.67 -24.77
N ILE A 275 -6.94 16.58 -25.23
CA ILE A 275 -7.04 17.93 -24.65
C ILE A 275 -7.38 17.83 -23.17
N PHE A 276 -8.39 17.03 -22.81
CA PHE A 276 -8.83 16.84 -21.44
C PHE A 276 -7.70 16.31 -20.55
N ALA A 277 -7.02 15.23 -20.94
CA ALA A 277 -5.95 14.64 -20.16
C ALA A 277 -4.75 15.60 -20.02
N ASN A 278 -4.33 16.25 -21.10
CA ASN A 278 -3.24 17.22 -21.06
C ASN A 278 -3.54 18.41 -20.17
N GLN A 279 -4.75 18.96 -20.27
CA GLN A 279 -5.13 20.12 -19.49
C GLN A 279 -5.31 19.76 -18.00
N ALA A 280 -5.89 18.60 -17.70
CA ALA A 280 -6.01 18.12 -16.33
C ALA A 280 -4.63 17.94 -15.66
N VAL A 281 -3.67 17.34 -16.38
CA VAL A 281 -2.31 17.13 -15.88
C VAL A 281 -1.56 18.47 -15.75
N ALA A 282 -1.61 19.32 -16.77
CA ALA A 282 -0.89 20.60 -16.79
C ALA A 282 -1.39 21.54 -15.69
N ASP A 283 -2.70 21.75 -15.56
CA ASP A 283 -3.28 22.62 -14.55
C ASP A 283 -2.89 22.14 -13.14
N SER A 284 -3.08 20.85 -12.86
CA SER A 284 -2.78 20.28 -11.54
C SER A 284 -1.28 20.33 -11.20
N TYR A 285 -0.41 20.10 -12.20
CA TYR A 285 1.03 20.25 -12.02
C TYR A 285 1.42 21.67 -11.65
N THR A 286 0.87 22.69 -12.32
CA THR A 286 1.20 24.09 -12.01
C THR A 286 0.82 24.47 -10.58
N GLN A 287 -0.31 23.95 -10.08
CA GLN A 287 -0.77 24.19 -8.70
C GLN A 287 0.09 23.46 -7.67
N CYS A 288 0.39 22.18 -7.90
CA CYS A 288 1.09 21.33 -6.94
C CYS A 288 2.62 21.44 -7.00
N SER A 289 3.21 22.01 -8.06
CA SER A 289 4.67 22.16 -8.22
C SER A 289 5.36 22.94 -7.09
N ARG A 290 4.61 23.76 -6.35
CA ARG A 290 5.10 24.50 -5.17
C ARG A 290 5.36 23.59 -3.96
N TYR A 291 4.81 22.38 -3.95
CA TYR A 291 4.86 21.45 -2.84
C TYR A 291 5.49 20.12 -3.29
N PRO A 292 6.83 20.03 -3.40
CA PRO A 292 7.51 18.80 -3.83
C PRO A 292 7.23 17.58 -2.93
N GLN A 293 6.88 17.81 -1.66
CA GLN A 293 6.46 16.79 -0.70
C GLN A 293 5.09 16.17 -1.04
N CYS A 294 4.29 16.79 -1.91
CA CYS A 294 3.07 16.18 -2.42
C CYS A 294 3.41 15.22 -3.58
N VAL A 295 3.77 13.99 -3.23
CA VAL A 295 4.24 12.98 -4.20
C VAL A 295 3.11 12.51 -5.13
N VAL A 296 1.88 12.48 -4.63
CA VAL A 296 0.70 12.10 -5.42
C VAL A 296 -0.43 13.09 -5.20
N TYR A 297 -1.00 13.59 -6.29
CA TYR A 297 -2.16 14.48 -6.32
C TYR A 297 -3.10 14.09 -7.46
N SER A 298 -4.38 14.47 -7.33
CA SER A 298 -5.39 14.22 -8.38
C SER A 298 -5.21 15.18 -9.56
N TYR A 299 -5.42 14.69 -10.79
CA TYR A 299 -5.38 15.52 -11.99
C TYR A 299 -6.78 16.01 -12.36
N ARG A 300 -7.05 17.31 -12.23
CA ARG A 300 -8.34 17.94 -12.53
C ARG A 300 -8.18 19.11 -13.51
N TRP A 301 -9.14 19.27 -14.42
CA TRP A 301 -9.18 20.38 -15.38
C TRP A 301 -10.16 21.45 -14.91
N ARG A 302 -9.76 22.73 -14.91
CA ARG A 302 -10.60 23.89 -14.51
C ARG A 302 -11.25 23.73 -13.13
N PHE A 303 -10.47 23.37 -12.13
CA PHE A 303 -10.95 23.28 -10.75
C PHE A 303 -11.20 24.68 -10.16
N VAL A 304 -12.30 24.84 -9.42
CA VAL A 304 -12.65 26.07 -8.71
C VAL A 304 -11.96 26.03 -7.34
N GLY A 305 -10.66 26.33 -7.33
CA GLY A 305 -9.83 26.37 -6.13
C GLY A 305 -8.36 26.53 -6.48
N GLU A 306 -7.63 27.33 -5.69
CA GLU A 306 -6.16 27.49 -5.82
C GLU A 306 -5.37 26.42 -5.04
N GLU A 307 -6.07 25.49 -4.40
CA GLU A 307 -5.50 24.48 -3.50
C GLU A 307 -5.04 23.25 -4.27
N CYS A 308 -3.83 22.76 -3.98
CA CYS A 308 -3.31 21.53 -4.56
C CYS A 308 -4.13 20.33 -4.04
N PRO A 309 -4.76 19.51 -4.93
CA PRO A 309 -5.54 18.34 -4.53
C PRO A 309 -4.62 17.16 -4.16
N CYS A 310 -3.83 17.35 -3.10
CA CYS A 310 -2.85 16.38 -2.65
C CYS A 310 -3.51 15.14 -2.04
N ARG A 311 -3.02 13.96 -2.41
CA ARG A 311 -3.48 12.67 -1.87
C ARG A 311 -2.45 11.99 -0.99
N ILE A 312 -1.17 12.10 -1.32
CA ILE A 312 -0.08 11.48 -0.55
C ILE A 312 0.99 12.54 -0.31
N LEU A 313 1.17 12.91 0.96
CA LEU A 313 2.19 13.83 1.41
C LEU A 313 3.31 13.03 2.09
N ILE A 314 4.52 13.18 1.56
CA ILE A 314 5.74 12.54 2.05
C ILE A 314 6.80 13.63 2.21
N ASP A 315 7.10 14.01 3.45
CA ASP A 315 8.19 14.94 3.78
C ASP A 315 9.20 14.24 4.69
N VAL A 316 10.30 13.80 4.10
CA VAL A 316 11.20 12.82 4.70
C VAL A 316 12.64 13.29 4.57
N ASP A 317 13.35 13.31 5.68
CA ASP A 317 14.81 13.26 5.72
C ASP A 317 15.23 12.03 6.51
N ARG A 318 16.01 11.13 5.90
CA ARG A 318 16.44 9.87 6.53
C ARG A 318 17.83 9.93 7.15
N SER A 319 18.56 11.00 6.88
CA SER A 319 19.96 11.11 7.27
C SER A 319 20.34 12.53 7.67
N PRO A 320 19.72 13.11 8.71
CA PRO A 320 20.23 14.34 9.30
C PRO A 320 21.70 14.14 9.69
N LYS A 321 22.56 15.12 9.45
CA LYS A 321 24.02 14.97 9.65
C LYS A 321 24.54 15.78 10.82
N THR A 322 23.91 16.92 11.10
CA THR A 322 24.39 17.86 12.12
C THR A 322 23.45 17.94 13.31
N TYR A 323 23.99 18.41 14.44
CA TYR A 323 23.19 18.65 15.64
C TYR A 323 22.16 19.76 15.41
N ASP A 324 22.52 20.78 14.63
CA ASP A 324 21.62 21.89 14.32
C ASP A 324 20.42 21.44 13.47
N GLU A 325 20.66 20.68 12.39
CA GLU A 325 19.59 20.04 11.60
C GLU A 325 18.69 19.15 12.46
N TRP A 326 19.28 18.42 13.41
CA TRP A 326 18.54 17.52 14.29
C TRP A 326 17.67 18.27 15.29
N ILE A 327 18.14 19.36 15.89
CA ILE A 327 17.39 20.10 16.91
C ILE A 327 16.42 21.11 16.30
N HIS A 328 16.79 21.70 15.16
CA HIS A 328 16.00 22.68 14.40
C HIS A 328 15.60 22.12 13.02
N PRO A 329 14.84 21.01 12.95
CA PRO A 329 14.42 20.47 11.66
C PRO A 329 13.39 21.41 11.03
N ILE A 330 13.25 21.31 9.70
CA ILE A 330 12.28 22.09 8.92
C ILE A 330 10.87 21.86 9.48
N ASP A 331 10.13 22.95 9.68
CA ASP A 331 8.74 22.91 10.14
C ASP A 331 7.80 22.49 9.00
N ALA A 332 7.04 21.42 9.23
CA ALA A 332 6.09 20.87 8.28
C ALA A 332 4.64 21.33 8.55
N TYR A 333 4.37 22.13 9.58
CA TYR A 333 3.00 22.50 9.96
C TYR A 333 2.27 23.25 8.83
N GLU A 334 2.85 24.33 8.33
CA GLU A 334 2.27 25.16 7.26
C GLU A 334 2.07 24.37 5.96
N SER A 335 3.01 23.46 5.66
CA SER A 335 2.94 22.65 4.44
C SER A 335 1.85 21.58 4.54
N VAL A 336 1.72 20.91 5.68
CA VAL A 336 0.64 19.96 5.96
C VAL A 336 -0.71 20.69 5.99
N GLN A 337 -0.78 21.85 6.64
CA GLN A 337 -1.97 22.69 6.68
C GLN A 337 -2.44 23.05 5.27
N ALA A 338 -1.55 23.60 4.43
CA ALA A 338 -1.90 24.02 3.09
C ALA A 338 -2.36 22.86 2.18
N LEU A 339 -1.72 21.69 2.28
CA LEU A 339 -2.05 20.51 1.49
C LEU A 339 -3.30 19.77 1.99
N ALA A 340 -3.68 19.97 3.26
CA ALA A 340 -4.87 19.38 3.85
C ALA A 340 -6.15 20.15 3.53
N LYS A 341 -6.07 21.44 3.16
CA LYS A 341 -7.24 22.29 2.88
C LYS A 341 -8.21 21.70 1.85
N ALA A 342 -7.66 21.02 0.83
CA ALA A 342 -8.47 20.37 -0.20
C ALA A 342 -9.31 19.18 0.33
N GLY A 343 -9.02 18.65 1.52
CA GLY A 343 -9.75 17.51 2.11
C GLY A 343 -9.46 16.15 1.43
N GLU A 344 -8.44 16.08 0.57
CA GLU A 344 -8.19 14.92 -0.29
C GLU A 344 -7.08 13.99 0.19
N LEU A 345 -6.34 14.36 1.25
CA LEU A 345 -5.21 13.58 1.76
C LEU A 345 -5.67 12.18 2.19
N ARG A 346 -4.94 11.17 1.71
CA ARG A 346 -5.12 9.75 2.01
C ARG A 346 -3.96 9.17 2.80
N SER A 347 -2.79 9.79 2.74
CA SER A 347 -1.61 9.36 3.49
C SER A 347 -0.74 10.56 3.86
N LEU A 348 -0.27 10.57 5.10
CA LEU A 348 0.65 11.55 5.66
C LEU A 348 1.87 10.80 6.23
N GLN A 349 3.04 11.01 5.63
CA GLN A 349 4.30 10.47 6.13
C GLN A 349 5.32 11.58 6.34
N ILE A 350 5.76 11.75 7.59
CA ILE A 350 6.70 12.80 7.99
C ILE A 350 7.84 12.18 8.79
N ILE A 351 9.09 12.38 8.35
CA ILE A 351 10.29 11.84 9.02
C ILE A 351 11.31 12.97 9.20
N ASN A 352 11.77 13.19 10.43
CA ASN A 352 12.75 14.22 10.78
C ASN A 352 12.35 15.64 10.30
N ARG A 353 11.08 15.98 10.49
CA ARG A 353 10.52 17.34 10.35
C ARG A 353 9.77 17.72 11.60
N GLN A 354 9.74 19.00 11.94
CA GLN A 354 8.97 19.43 13.10
C GLN A 354 7.48 19.40 12.79
N LEU A 355 6.70 18.72 13.64
CA LEU A 355 5.24 18.76 13.63
C LEU A 355 4.73 18.51 15.06
N PHE A 356 4.51 19.58 15.83
CA PHE A 356 4.14 19.49 17.24
C PHE A 356 2.68 19.09 17.50
N THR A 357 1.79 19.41 16.57
CA THR A 357 0.37 19.03 16.57
C THR A 357 -0.09 18.85 15.13
N LEU A 358 -1.16 18.07 14.94
CA LEU A 358 -1.83 18.00 13.64
C LEU A 358 -2.64 19.29 13.41
N PRO A 359 -2.60 19.88 12.20
CA PRO A 359 -3.43 21.05 11.85
C PRO A 359 -4.91 20.67 11.76
N ASP A 360 -5.81 21.59 12.09
CA ASP A 360 -7.25 21.33 12.13
C ASP A 360 -7.83 21.03 10.74
N GLU A 361 -7.21 21.54 9.69
CA GLU A 361 -7.57 21.26 8.29
C GLU A 361 -7.50 19.77 7.95
N LEU A 362 -6.67 19.00 8.65
CA LEU A 362 -6.59 17.54 8.47
C LEU A 362 -7.93 16.85 8.77
N LEU A 363 -8.80 17.44 9.62
CA LEU A 363 -10.12 16.90 9.92
C LEU A 363 -11.01 16.78 8.68
N SER A 364 -10.81 17.66 7.68
CA SER A 364 -11.54 17.62 6.41
C SER A 364 -11.16 16.41 5.55
N CYS A 365 -10.01 15.78 5.82
CA CYS A 365 -9.50 14.62 5.10
C CYS A 365 -10.15 13.33 5.62
N HIS A 366 -11.47 13.19 5.44
CA HIS A 366 -12.27 12.09 6.01
C HIS A 366 -11.81 10.68 5.62
N TYR A 367 -11.07 10.55 4.53
CA TYR A 367 -10.58 9.27 4.00
C TYR A 367 -9.09 9.06 4.20
N LEU A 368 -8.49 9.75 5.16
CA LEU A 368 -7.11 9.55 5.55
C LEU A 368 -6.92 8.10 6.03
N ALA A 369 -6.03 7.37 5.38
CA ALA A 369 -5.81 5.94 5.58
C ALA A 369 -4.48 5.65 6.31
N SER A 370 -3.49 6.55 6.25
CA SER A 370 -2.22 6.37 6.94
C SER A 370 -1.73 7.68 7.57
N ILE A 371 -1.28 7.61 8.82
CA ILE A 371 -0.51 8.65 9.51
C ILE A 371 0.77 7.99 10.04
N GLU A 372 1.91 8.43 9.51
CA GLU A 372 3.22 7.90 9.83
C GLU A 372 4.17 9.04 10.20
N LEU A 373 4.35 9.28 11.50
CA LEU A 373 5.16 10.36 12.04
C LEU A 373 6.38 9.79 12.77
N PHE A 374 7.58 10.12 12.28
CA PHE A 374 8.84 9.69 12.87
C PHE A 374 9.68 10.90 13.26
N TYR A 375 10.10 10.93 14.53
CA TYR A 375 10.99 11.96 15.06
C TYR A 375 10.48 13.38 14.80
N THR A 376 9.16 13.57 14.86
CA THR A 376 8.55 14.88 14.56
C THR A 376 8.46 15.82 15.76
N GLY A 377 8.71 15.28 16.95
CA GLY A 377 8.51 15.98 18.21
C GLY A 377 7.04 16.21 18.57
N ILE A 378 6.10 15.48 17.95
CA ILE A 378 4.66 15.56 18.23
C ILE A 378 4.37 15.52 19.74
N GLN A 379 3.63 16.51 20.22
CA GLN A 379 3.34 16.72 21.65
C GLN A 379 1.86 16.46 21.98
N CYS A 380 0.98 16.67 21.00
CA CYS A 380 -0.45 16.46 21.15
C CYS A 380 -1.04 15.79 19.91
N ILE A 381 -1.89 14.78 20.12
CA ILE A 381 -2.84 14.30 19.12
C ILE A 381 -4.18 14.98 19.43
N PRO A 382 -4.72 15.81 18.51
CA PRO A 382 -5.99 16.51 18.76
C PRO A 382 -7.14 15.54 19.06
N PRO A 383 -8.11 15.92 19.91
CA PRO A 383 -9.26 15.07 20.23
C PRO A 383 -10.07 14.65 19.01
N TRP A 384 -10.20 15.54 18.01
CA TRP A 384 -10.92 15.25 16.77
C TRP A 384 -10.28 14.14 15.92
N ALA A 385 -9.07 13.68 16.23
CA ALA A 385 -8.43 12.56 15.53
C ALA A 385 -9.22 11.24 15.66
N SER A 386 -10.13 11.12 16.64
CA SER A 386 -11.06 9.99 16.76
C SER A 386 -12.05 9.90 15.58
N GLU A 387 -12.24 10.98 14.80
CA GLU A 387 -13.13 11.02 13.64
C GLU A 387 -12.55 10.33 12.38
N PHE A 388 -11.28 9.90 12.40
CA PHE A 388 -10.66 9.23 11.26
C PHE A 388 -11.07 7.76 11.12
N LYS A 389 -12.33 7.55 10.71
CA LYS A 389 -12.93 6.21 10.61
C LYS A 389 -12.21 5.28 9.63
N TYR A 390 -11.62 5.82 8.57
CA TYR A 390 -10.95 5.08 7.50
C TYR A 390 -9.45 4.84 7.73
N LEU A 391 -8.91 5.26 8.88
CA LEU A 391 -7.50 5.09 9.20
C LEU A 391 -7.15 3.60 9.27
N GLN A 392 -6.08 3.20 8.60
CA GLN A 392 -5.59 1.81 8.53
C GLN A 392 -4.27 1.63 9.28
N THR A 393 -3.44 2.67 9.28
CA THR A 393 -2.12 2.68 9.92
C THR A 393 -1.95 3.96 10.72
N LEU A 394 -1.55 3.80 11.98
CA LEU A 394 -1.10 4.87 12.86
C LEU A 394 0.29 4.52 13.39
N HIS A 395 1.31 5.25 12.95
CA HIS A 395 2.68 5.11 13.42
C HIS A 395 3.13 6.43 14.02
N LEU A 396 3.41 6.43 15.33
CA LEU A 396 3.90 7.58 16.07
C LEU A 396 5.21 7.18 16.76
N GLU A 397 6.32 7.65 16.23
CA GLU A 397 7.65 7.50 16.84
C GLU A 397 8.12 8.87 17.31
N GLY A 398 8.29 9.04 18.62
CA GLY A 398 8.78 10.26 19.23
C GLY A 398 10.21 10.61 18.83
N LYS A 399 10.67 11.79 19.24
CA LYS A 399 12.01 12.33 18.99
C LYS A 399 12.85 12.33 20.29
N PRO A 400 14.04 11.70 20.30
CA PRO A 400 14.96 11.79 21.44
C PRO A 400 15.23 13.24 21.85
N GLY A 401 15.20 13.53 23.15
CA GLY A 401 15.45 14.88 23.68
C GLY A 401 14.33 15.91 23.46
N SER A 402 13.20 15.50 22.89
CA SER A 402 12.00 16.34 22.77
C SER A 402 10.95 15.98 23.83
N ARG A 403 9.95 16.85 24.01
CA ARG A 403 8.84 16.62 24.97
C ARG A 403 8.01 15.39 24.64
N ASN A 404 7.78 15.13 23.35
CA ASN A 404 6.97 14.01 22.86
C ASN A 404 5.53 14.00 23.44
N LEU A 405 4.73 13.00 23.06
CA LEU A 405 3.39 12.80 23.62
C LEU A 405 3.44 12.44 25.11
N ALA A 406 2.68 13.17 25.91
CA ALA A 406 2.40 12.84 27.32
C ALA A 406 1.04 12.16 27.50
N MET A 407 0.08 12.43 26.60
CA MET A 407 -1.25 11.82 26.64
C MET A 407 -1.81 11.60 25.24
N LEU A 408 -2.74 10.65 25.14
CA LEU A 408 -3.56 10.42 23.95
C LEU A 408 -5.04 10.66 24.29
N PRO A 409 -5.88 11.11 23.33
CA PRO A 409 -7.32 11.22 23.53
C PRO A 409 -7.92 9.89 23.97
N LYS A 410 -8.78 9.91 25.00
CA LYS A 410 -9.35 8.69 25.61
C LYS A 410 -10.21 7.89 24.65
N ASP A 411 -10.81 8.58 23.69
CA ASP A 411 -11.71 8.09 22.65
C ASP A 411 -11.00 7.84 21.30
N LEU A 412 -9.67 7.99 21.22
CA LEU A 412 -8.92 7.87 19.97
C LEU A 412 -9.23 6.57 19.22
N PHE A 413 -9.35 5.44 19.91
CA PHE A 413 -9.60 4.12 19.31
C PHE A 413 -11.06 3.65 19.46
N SER A 414 -12.01 4.59 19.61
CA SER A 414 -13.42 4.27 19.88
C SER A 414 -14.25 3.94 18.63
N ASP A 415 -13.91 4.47 17.45
CA ASP A 415 -14.59 4.22 16.16
C ASP A 415 -13.60 4.23 14.98
N MET A 416 -12.71 3.23 14.95
CA MET A 416 -11.72 3.06 13.88
C MET A 416 -11.78 1.63 13.31
N PRO A 417 -12.87 1.26 12.62
CA PRO A 417 -13.12 -0.11 12.17
C PRO A 417 -12.09 -0.61 11.16
N TRP A 418 -11.38 0.29 10.46
CA TRP A 418 -10.40 -0.05 9.43
C TRP A 418 -8.95 -0.13 9.95
N LEU A 419 -8.72 0.24 11.21
CA LEU A 419 -7.38 0.31 11.78
C LEU A 419 -6.80 -1.09 11.93
N SER A 420 -5.63 -1.29 11.32
CA SER A 420 -4.96 -2.59 11.24
C SER A 420 -3.61 -2.61 11.95
N THR A 421 -2.92 -1.46 11.98
CA THR A 421 -1.56 -1.33 12.49
C THR A 421 -1.47 -0.10 13.38
N VAL A 422 -1.04 -0.31 14.62
CA VAL A 422 -0.70 0.74 15.58
C VAL A 422 0.74 0.52 16.04
N HIS A 423 1.58 1.50 15.81
CA HIS A 423 2.93 1.57 16.37
C HIS A 423 3.07 2.87 17.14
N ILE A 424 3.42 2.77 18.42
CA ILE A 424 3.68 3.94 19.27
C ILE A 424 5.01 3.71 19.97
N GLY A 425 6.00 4.53 19.67
CA GLY A 425 7.38 4.36 20.11
C GLY A 425 8.00 5.64 20.63
N LEU A 426 8.90 5.55 21.60
CA LEU A 426 9.70 6.68 22.09
C LEU A 426 8.88 7.84 22.69
N HIS A 427 7.89 7.47 23.50
CA HIS A 427 7.06 8.41 24.26
C HIS A 427 7.24 8.13 25.76
N PRO A 428 8.33 8.64 26.38
CA PRO A 428 8.72 8.25 27.74
C PRO A 428 7.69 8.64 28.81
N ASP A 429 6.97 9.75 28.59
CA ASP A 429 6.00 10.34 29.52
C ASP A 429 4.55 9.88 29.25
N LEU A 430 4.34 8.97 28.28
CA LEU A 430 3.00 8.48 27.95
C LEU A 430 2.52 7.44 28.97
N GLU A 431 1.60 7.85 29.84
CA GLU A 431 1.14 7.03 30.97
C GLU A 431 0.14 5.94 30.61
N ASN A 432 -0.68 6.16 29.58
CA ASN A 432 -1.81 5.29 29.27
C ASN A 432 -2.03 5.20 27.75
N ILE A 433 -2.38 4.00 27.29
CA ILE A 433 -2.89 3.77 25.94
C ILE A 433 -4.43 3.75 26.01
N PRO A 434 -5.14 4.50 25.15
CA PRO A 434 -6.61 4.51 25.10
C PRO A 434 -7.20 3.11 24.88
N ALA A 435 -8.45 2.92 25.31
CA ALA A 435 -9.13 1.64 25.18
C ALA A 435 -9.32 1.26 23.70
N LEU A 436 -8.93 0.03 23.34
CA LEU A 436 -9.02 -0.52 21.99
C LEU A 436 -10.45 -0.99 21.66
N SER A 437 -11.45 -0.13 21.91
CA SER A 437 -12.85 -0.54 21.99
C SER A 437 -13.59 -0.56 20.65
N GLY A 438 -13.08 0.16 19.64
CA GLY A 438 -13.64 0.28 18.30
C GLY A 438 -12.67 -0.05 17.17
N VAL A 439 -11.70 -0.94 17.42
CA VAL A 439 -10.66 -1.36 16.46
C VAL A 439 -10.70 -2.87 16.18
N PRO A 440 -11.84 -3.43 15.73
CA PRO A 440 -12.03 -4.89 15.58
C PRO A 440 -11.08 -5.55 14.58
N ASN A 441 -10.52 -4.79 13.63
CA ASN A 441 -9.62 -5.28 12.58
C ASN A 441 -8.13 -5.05 12.90
N LEU A 442 -7.79 -4.68 14.13
CA LEU A 442 -6.39 -4.49 14.53
C LEU A 442 -5.61 -5.80 14.42
N GLN A 443 -4.54 -5.80 13.64
CA GLN A 443 -3.68 -6.96 13.37
C GLN A 443 -2.29 -6.83 14.00
N SER A 444 -1.79 -5.62 14.19
CA SER A 444 -0.46 -5.35 14.72
C SER A 444 -0.50 -4.21 15.74
N LEU A 445 -0.02 -4.49 16.95
CA LEU A 445 0.20 -3.51 18.01
C LEU A 445 1.66 -3.55 18.43
N THR A 446 2.36 -2.43 18.29
CA THR A 446 3.74 -2.26 18.74
C THR A 446 3.83 -1.09 19.70
N LEU A 447 4.32 -1.35 20.91
CA LEU A 447 4.58 -0.33 21.93
C LEU A 447 6.05 -0.42 22.31
N ALA A 448 6.77 0.67 22.08
CA ALA A 448 8.20 0.72 22.34
C ALA A 448 8.56 1.92 23.21
N TRP A 449 9.44 1.72 24.19
CA TRP A 449 10.11 2.83 24.88
C TRP A 449 9.13 3.78 25.60
N MET A 450 8.26 3.21 26.43
CA MET A 450 7.34 3.95 27.29
C MET A 450 7.75 3.72 28.73
N LEU A 451 8.39 4.72 29.33
CA LEU A 451 9.07 4.56 30.62
C LEU A 451 8.11 4.59 31.79
N VAL A 452 6.95 5.24 31.63
CA VAL A 452 5.94 5.39 32.69
C VAL A 452 4.71 4.50 32.53
N LEU A 453 4.54 3.83 31.39
CA LEU A 453 3.38 2.99 31.11
C LEU A 453 3.31 1.79 32.07
N LYS A 454 2.25 1.72 32.88
CA LYS A 454 2.06 0.67 33.89
C LYS A 454 1.16 -0.48 33.46
N LYS A 455 0.16 -0.16 32.63
CA LYS A 455 -0.93 -1.09 32.25
C LYS A 455 -1.24 -0.95 30.76
N LEU A 456 -1.62 -2.07 30.17
CA LEU A 456 -2.12 -2.15 28.80
C LEU A 456 -3.67 -2.16 28.79
N PRO A 457 -4.31 -1.70 27.71
CA PRO A 457 -5.76 -1.80 27.54
C PRO A 457 -6.19 -3.27 27.36
N SER A 458 -7.48 -3.57 27.62
CA SER A 458 -8.03 -4.91 27.39
C SER A 458 -7.96 -5.32 25.92
N PHE A 459 -7.76 -6.63 25.69
CA PHE A 459 -7.72 -7.24 24.36
C PHE A 459 -9.06 -7.83 23.88
N ASP A 460 -10.14 -7.70 24.66
CA ASP A 460 -11.45 -8.33 24.38
C ASP A 460 -12.04 -7.98 23.00
N ARG A 461 -11.72 -6.79 22.49
CA ARG A 461 -12.27 -6.27 21.23
C ARG A 461 -11.28 -6.24 20.07
N VAL A 462 -10.12 -6.88 20.22
CA VAL A 462 -9.10 -7.01 19.16
C VAL A 462 -8.81 -8.49 18.85
N PRO A 463 -9.82 -9.29 18.49
CA PRO A 463 -9.64 -10.74 18.32
C PRO A 463 -8.73 -11.10 17.14
N LEU A 464 -8.54 -10.18 16.18
CA LEU A 464 -7.73 -10.37 14.97
C LEU A 464 -6.25 -10.00 15.15
N LEU A 465 -5.83 -9.65 16.37
CA LEU A 465 -4.44 -9.28 16.63
C LEU A 465 -3.52 -10.48 16.36
N GLN A 466 -2.52 -10.26 15.50
CA GLN A 466 -1.56 -11.28 15.08
C GLN A 466 -0.15 -10.98 15.60
N ARG A 467 0.18 -9.69 15.72
CA ARG A 467 1.47 -9.21 16.20
C ARG A 467 1.30 -8.31 17.42
N LEU A 468 1.98 -8.66 18.50
CA LEU A 468 2.08 -7.85 19.72
C LEU A 468 3.56 -7.70 20.10
N LEU A 469 4.15 -6.53 19.83
CA LEU A 469 5.55 -6.26 20.14
C LEU A 469 5.63 -5.23 21.26
N LEU A 470 6.21 -5.64 22.38
CA LEU A 470 6.37 -4.81 23.57
C LEU A 470 7.86 -4.72 23.89
N THR A 471 8.44 -3.53 23.74
CA THR A 471 9.88 -3.34 23.88
C THR A 471 10.19 -2.17 24.80
N PHE A 472 11.01 -2.42 25.82
CA PHE A 472 11.45 -1.39 26.78
C PHE A 472 10.28 -0.63 27.43
N LEU A 473 9.52 -1.39 28.21
CA LEU A 473 8.39 -0.92 29.01
C LEU A 473 8.69 -1.21 30.49
N PRO A 474 9.67 -0.52 31.08
CA PRO A 474 10.23 -0.92 32.36
C PRO A 474 9.20 -0.96 33.49
N ARG A 475 8.17 -0.11 33.48
CA ARG A 475 7.15 -0.05 34.53
C ARG A 475 5.89 -0.87 34.24
N LEU A 476 5.86 -1.66 33.17
CA LEU A 476 4.73 -2.53 32.89
C LEU A 476 4.66 -3.62 33.98
N GLU A 477 3.58 -3.63 34.75
CA GLU A 477 3.44 -4.48 35.94
C GLU A 477 2.71 -5.80 35.64
N LYS A 478 1.68 -5.78 34.78
CA LYS A 478 0.82 -6.94 34.48
C LYS A 478 0.44 -6.98 33.00
N MET A 479 0.18 -8.18 32.48
CA MET A 479 -0.42 -8.37 31.14
C MET A 479 -1.95 -8.50 31.26
N PRO A 480 -2.74 -7.83 30.40
CA PRO A 480 -4.18 -8.10 30.26
C PRO A 480 -4.45 -9.53 29.80
N ASP A 481 -5.71 -9.95 29.90
CA ASP A 481 -6.11 -11.26 29.40
C ASP A 481 -5.87 -11.39 27.89
N MET A 482 -5.05 -12.36 27.51
CA MET A 482 -4.74 -12.69 26.12
C MET A 482 -5.59 -13.83 25.56
N ALA A 483 -6.51 -14.42 26.32
CA ALA A 483 -7.42 -15.45 25.80
C ALA A 483 -8.24 -15.04 24.55
N PRO A 484 -8.63 -13.76 24.36
CA PRO A 484 -9.27 -13.31 23.13
C PRO A 484 -8.36 -13.38 21.89
N LEU A 485 -7.03 -13.40 22.07
CA LEU A 485 -6.04 -13.25 21.02
C LEU A 485 -5.70 -14.56 20.30
N ARG A 486 -6.67 -15.11 19.57
CA ARG A 486 -6.58 -16.45 18.95
C ARG A 486 -5.62 -16.55 17.77
N PHE A 487 -5.26 -15.43 17.13
CA PHE A 487 -4.46 -15.40 15.90
C PHE A 487 -3.04 -14.89 16.11
N VAL A 488 -2.57 -14.74 17.35
CA VAL A 488 -1.22 -14.26 17.65
C VAL A 488 -0.18 -15.25 17.11
N SER A 489 0.55 -14.78 16.11
CA SER A 489 1.65 -15.48 15.45
C SER A 489 3.01 -14.89 15.80
N ASP A 490 3.04 -13.66 16.33
CA ASP A 490 4.26 -12.93 16.65
C ASP A 490 4.05 -12.16 17.97
N PHE A 491 4.73 -12.58 19.04
CA PHE A 491 4.68 -11.93 20.33
C PHE A 491 6.09 -11.85 20.91
N SER A 492 6.47 -10.65 21.36
CA SER A 492 7.75 -10.45 22.01
C SER A 492 7.61 -9.46 23.16
N LEU A 493 8.27 -9.76 24.26
CA LEU A 493 8.45 -8.86 25.39
C LEU A 493 9.95 -8.74 25.66
N THR A 494 10.57 -7.67 25.19
CA THR A 494 12.03 -7.53 25.18
C THR A 494 12.50 -6.25 25.87
N ARG A 495 13.81 -6.23 26.22
CA ARG A 495 14.46 -5.18 27.03
C ARG A 495 13.90 -5.14 28.46
N PRO A 496 14.44 -4.28 29.36
CA PRO A 496 13.96 -4.22 30.74
C PRO A 496 12.44 -4.00 30.85
N VAL A 497 11.78 -4.93 31.53
CA VAL A 497 10.33 -4.94 31.84
C VAL A 497 10.14 -5.59 33.21
N GLN A 498 9.60 -4.86 34.18
CA GLN A 498 9.43 -5.35 35.56
C GLN A 498 8.50 -6.55 35.68
N LEU A 499 7.53 -6.71 34.77
CA LEU A 499 6.69 -7.90 34.63
C LEU A 499 7.49 -9.22 34.60
N CYS A 500 8.74 -9.19 34.12
CA CYS A 500 9.60 -10.38 34.05
C CYS A 500 10.05 -10.91 35.43
N CYS A 501 10.05 -10.06 36.46
CA CYS A 501 10.68 -10.34 37.75
C CYS A 501 9.86 -9.91 38.98
N ASN A 502 8.74 -9.20 38.79
CA ASN A 502 7.84 -8.75 39.86
C ASN A 502 6.88 -9.84 40.39
N GLY A 503 7.03 -11.08 39.92
CA GLY A 503 6.18 -12.22 40.28
C GLY A 503 5.08 -12.54 39.26
N PHE A 504 4.89 -11.73 38.21
CA PHE A 504 3.85 -12.03 37.21
C PHE A 504 4.08 -13.37 36.50
N LEU A 505 5.31 -13.66 36.07
CA LEU A 505 5.67 -14.92 35.39
C LEU A 505 5.93 -16.09 36.35
N GLY A 506 5.92 -15.87 37.66
CA GLY A 506 6.27 -16.91 38.63
C GLY A 506 6.77 -16.34 39.95
N THR A 507 7.94 -16.78 40.40
CA THR A 507 8.52 -16.27 41.65
C THR A 507 9.03 -14.85 41.46
N CYS A 508 8.62 -13.94 42.36
CA CYS A 508 9.17 -12.60 42.39
C CYS A 508 10.68 -12.64 42.72
N ASN A 509 11.50 -12.01 41.90
CA ASN A 509 12.95 -11.87 42.05
C ASN A 509 13.35 -10.41 41.88
N LEU A 510 13.35 -9.63 42.97
CA LEU A 510 13.71 -8.22 42.94
C LEU A 510 15.20 -7.96 42.72
N ASN A 511 16.03 -9.01 42.75
CA ASN A 511 17.46 -8.92 42.43
C ASN A 511 17.76 -9.08 40.94
N ASP A 512 16.74 -9.34 40.12
CA ASP A 512 16.89 -9.39 38.66
C ASP A 512 17.21 -8.00 38.09
N ASP A 513 18.10 -7.93 37.09
CA ASP A 513 18.53 -6.68 36.44
C ASP A 513 17.36 -5.81 35.94
N TYR A 514 16.21 -6.42 35.61
CA TYR A 514 15.02 -5.68 35.17
C TYR A 514 14.16 -5.10 36.31
N CYS A 515 14.36 -5.56 37.54
CA CYS A 515 13.60 -5.12 38.73
C CYS A 515 14.42 -4.25 39.69
N VAL A 516 15.75 -4.27 39.59
CA VAL A 516 16.63 -3.41 40.39
C VAL A 516 16.49 -1.95 39.96
N TYR A 517 16.64 -1.03 40.92
CA TYR A 517 16.67 0.41 40.66
C TYR A 517 17.77 0.77 39.66
N ASN A 518 17.41 1.42 38.55
CA ASN A 518 18.38 1.90 37.56
C ASN A 518 18.39 3.44 37.56
N PRO A 519 19.40 4.08 38.20
CA PRO A 519 19.49 5.52 38.28
C PRO A 519 19.81 6.20 36.93
N GLU A 520 20.58 5.54 36.04
CA GLU A 520 20.96 6.12 34.74
C GLU A 520 19.75 6.31 33.83
N ALA A 521 18.78 5.39 33.89
CA ALA A 521 17.56 5.43 33.09
C ALA A 521 16.34 6.01 33.84
N GLY A 522 16.51 6.42 35.11
CA GLY A 522 15.40 6.92 35.94
C GLY A 522 14.33 5.87 36.23
N ILE A 523 14.66 4.57 36.17
CA ILE A 523 13.71 3.47 36.35
C ILE A 523 13.66 3.11 37.84
N PRO A 524 12.49 3.20 38.50
CA PRO A 524 12.35 2.83 39.92
C PRO A 524 12.51 1.32 40.14
N ALA A 525 12.87 0.91 41.36
CA ALA A 525 12.82 -0.50 41.72
C ALA A 525 11.39 -1.06 41.63
N ALA A 526 11.28 -2.32 41.23
CA ALA A 526 9.99 -3.01 41.21
C ALA A 526 9.53 -3.40 42.63
N SER A 527 8.23 -3.60 42.79
CA SER A 527 7.65 -4.27 43.95
C SER A 527 7.05 -5.61 43.52
N CYS A 528 7.08 -6.60 44.41
CA CYS A 528 6.37 -7.85 44.15
C CYS A 528 4.86 -7.60 44.11
N LEU A 529 4.17 -8.31 43.23
CA LEU A 529 2.72 -8.30 43.18
C LEU A 529 2.14 -9.05 44.40
N ASP A 530 1.07 -8.53 45.01
CA ASP A 530 0.49 -9.08 46.25
C ASP A 530 -0.54 -10.21 46.04
N GLU A 531 -1.07 -10.39 44.81
CA GLU A 531 -2.23 -11.26 44.49
C GLU A 531 -1.84 -12.60 43.83
N LYS A 532 -2.15 -13.77 44.41
CA LYS A 532 -1.95 -15.09 43.74
C LYS A 532 -3.26 -15.64 43.13
N PRO A 533 -3.26 -16.22 41.90
CA PRO A 533 -2.15 -16.45 40.98
C PRO A 533 -2.01 -15.40 39.85
N PHE A 534 -0.79 -14.90 39.62
CA PHE A 534 -0.54 -13.75 38.71
C PHE A 534 -0.81 -14.01 37.22
N LEU A 535 -0.60 -15.24 36.75
CA LEU A 535 -0.98 -15.74 35.42
C LEU A 535 -2.39 -16.35 35.52
N ASP A 536 -3.38 -15.47 35.68
CA ASP A 536 -4.75 -15.80 36.08
C ASP A 536 -5.56 -16.52 34.98
N ASN A 537 -5.26 -16.27 33.69
CA ASN A 537 -5.95 -16.89 32.56
C ASN A 537 -5.08 -17.96 31.85
N VAL A 538 -5.67 -19.14 31.59
CA VAL A 538 -5.08 -20.24 30.82
C VAL A 538 -4.62 -19.78 29.43
N GLY A 539 -5.40 -18.99 28.71
CA GLY A 539 -5.06 -18.49 27.38
C GLY A 539 -3.82 -17.58 27.39
N THR A 540 -3.68 -16.76 28.42
CA THR A 540 -2.46 -15.94 28.61
C THR A 540 -1.25 -16.83 28.85
N ARG A 541 -1.38 -17.86 29.69
CA ARG A 541 -0.30 -18.82 29.96
C ARG A 541 0.15 -19.58 28.71
N GLU A 542 -0.79 -19.98 27.86
CA GLU A 542 -0.52 -20.66 26.59
C GLU A 542 0.27 -19.77 25.63
N VAL A 543 -0.10 -18.48 25.50
CA VAL A 543 0.63 -17.54 24.65
C VAL A 543 2.05 -17.32 25.17
N PHE A 544 2.22 -17.07 26.47
CA PHE A 544 3.56 -16.89 27.06
C PHE A 544 4.45 -18.12 26.87
N LYS A 545 3.88 -19.32 27.03
CA LYS A 545 4.61 -20.58 26.78
C LYS A 545 4.98 -20.76 25.30
N LYS A 546 4.08 -20.40 24.37
CA LYS A 546 4.32 -20.50 22.93
C LYS A 546 5.50 -19.63 22.47
N PHE A 547 5.71 -18.47 23.10
CA PHE A 547 6.73 -17.50 22.73
C PHE A 547 7.83 -17.35 23.79
N GLU A 548 8.12 -18.40 24.57
CA GLU A 548 9.07 -18.34 25.70
C GLU A 548 10.45 -17.77 25.33
N ALA A 549 10.94 -18.04 24.12
CA ALA A 549 12.23 -17.54 23.65
C ALA A 549 12.24 -16.02 23.36
N ALA A 550 11.08 -15.43 23.10
CA ALA A 550 10.91 -14.01 22.78
C ALA A 550 10.37 -13.18 23.95
N VAL A 551 10.13 -13.82 25.11
CA VAL A 551 9.64 -13.19 26.33
C VAL A 551 10.76 -13.12 27.36
N CYS A 552 11.05 -11.91 27.82
CA CYS A 552 12.08 -11.65 28.82
C CYS A 552 13.44 -12.30 28.50
N PRO A 553 13.96 -12.18 27.26
CA PRO A 553 15.27 -12.73 26.94
C PRO A 553 16.32 -12.08 27.84
N ARG A 554 17.25 -12.89 28.36
CA ARG A 554 18.40 -12.37 29.12
C ARG A 554 19.32 -11.66 28.15
N LEU A 555 19.34 -10.34 28.23
CA LEU A 555 20.28 -9.51 27.51
C LEU A 555 21.49 -9.24 28.43
N PRO A 556 22.73 -9.26 27.92
CA PRO A 556 23.87 -8.84 28.72
C PRO A 556 23.67 -7.38 29.18
N SER A 557 24.05 -7.11 30.43
CA SER A 557 23.71 -5.90 31.20
C SER A 557 24.30 -4.61 30.61
N ASP A 558 25.13 -4.68 29.57
CA ASP A 558 25.71 -3.56 28.83
C ASP A 558 24.79 -3.01 27.73
N MET A 559 23.71 -3.72 27.39
CA MET A 559 22.74 -3.31 26.36
C MET A 559 21.60 -2.43 26.89
N PHE A 560 21.85 -1.63 27.94
CA PHE A 560 20.92 -0.58 28.37
C PHE A 560 21.03 0.63 27.42
N LEU A 561 19.99 0.79 26.61
CA LEU A 561 19.88 1.76 25.52
C LEU A 561 19.99 3.25 25.90
N ALA A 562 20.09 3.61 27.19
CA ALA A 562 20.28 4.99 27.62
C ALA A 562 21.56 5.62 27.03
N LYS A 563 22.58 4.80 26.70
CA LYS A 563 23.85 5.25 26.08
C LYS A 563 23.81 5.40 24.55
N SER A 564 22.70 5.06 23.90
CA SER A 564 22.59 5.03 22.42
C SER A 564 21.82 6.21 21.80
N SER A 565 21.21 7.07 22.62
CA SER A 565 20.53 8.26 22.11
C SER A 565 21.55 9.29 21.62
N PRO A 566 21.35 9.91 20.44
CA PRO A 566 22.24 10.95 19.94
C PRO A 566 22.34 12.12 20.93
N THR A 567 23.56 12.48 21.29
CA THR A 567 23.87 13.68 22.09
C THR A 567 24.60 14.68 21.21
N ARG A 568 24.61 15.95 21.59
CA ARG A 568 25.39 16.98 20.89
C ARG A 568 26.84 16.54 20.65
N ARG A 569 27.48 16.01 21.70
CA ARG A 569 28.86 15.53 21.65
C ARG A 569 29.04 14.37 20.67
N THR A 570 28.16 13.36 20.70
CA THR A 570 28.30 12.19 19.81
C THR A 570 27.99 12.52 18.35
N ILE A 571 27.17 13.53 18.08
CA ILE A 571 26.89 14.02 16.72
C ILE A 571 28.08 14.83 16.19
N GLU A 572 28.59 15.77 16.99
CA GLU A 572 29.72 16.63 16.60
C GLU A 572 31.00 15.82 16.35
N MET A 573 31.22 14.71 17.07
CA MET A 573 32.33 13.77 16.83
C MET A 573 32.40 13.24 15.40
N CYS A 574 31.28 13.20 14.68
CA CYS A 574 31.22 12.65 13.33
C CYS A 574 31.53 13.65 12.24
N GLU A 575 31.45 14.96 12.53
CA GLU A 575 31.73 16.03 11.57
C GLU A 575 31.02 15.82 10.20
N SER A 576 29.79 15.30 10.21
CA SER A 576 29.01 14.94 9.01
C SER A 576 29.62 13.86 8.10
N ARG A 577 30.56 13.05 8.60
CA ARG A 577 31.25 11.98 7.87
C ARG A 577 30.66 10.61 8.22
N PRO A 578 29.76 10.04 7.41
CA PRO A 578 29.23 8.69 7.65
C PRO A 578 30.34 7.65 7.57
N PHE A 579 30.22 6.60 8.38
CA PHE A 579 31.17 5.49 8.53
C PHE A 579 32.57 5.89 9.01
N GLY A 580 32.76 7.15 9.39
CA GLY A 580 33.98 7.63 10.04
C GLY A 580 34.22 6.95 11.38
N ARG A 581 35.50 6.78 11.72
CA ARG A 581 35.92 6.36 13.05
C ARG A 581 35.71 7.51 14.03
N CYS A 582 35.12 7.22 15.18
CA CYS A 582 34.98 8.15 16.29
C CYS A 582 35.40 7.50 17.61
N GLU A 583 35.66 8.29 18.65
CA GLU A 583 36.11 7.78 19.95
C GLU A 583 35.19 8.30 21.07
N LEU A 584 34.53 7.36 21.73
CA LEU A 584 33.64 7.64 22.86
C LEU A 584 34.44 7.80 24.17
N PRO A 585 33.85 8.47 25.19
CA PRO A 585 34.46 8.54 26.52
C PRO A 585 34.84 7.14 27.04
N GLY A 586 36.07 6.99 27.54
CA GLY A 586 36.60 5.68 27.96
C GLY A 586 37.45 4.97 26.89
N GLY A 587 37.70 5.61 25.73
CA GLY A 587 38.58 5.08 24.68
C GLY A 587 37.94 4.01 23.80
N GLN A 588 36.63 3.80 23.93
CA GLN A 588 35.86 2.91 23.07
C GLN A 588 35.79 3.49 21.65
N VAL A 589 36.23 2.70 20.67
CA VAL A 589 36.13 3.06 19.26
C VAL A 589 34.69 2.87 18.80
N GLY A 590 34.18 3.84 18.05
CA GLY A 590 32.84 3.79 17.45
C GLY A 590 32.86 4.09 15.96
N ILE A 591 31.68 3.98 15.37
CA ILE A 591 31.37 4.32 13.98
C ILE A 591 30.31 5.42 13.92
N CYS A 592 30.49 6.35 12.99
CA CYS A 592 29.48 7.34 12.65
C CYS A 592 28.41 6.72 11.78
N TYR A 593 27.19 6.56 12.30
CA TYR A 593 26.10 5.85 11.62
C TYR A 593 24.74 6.49 11.93
N ASN A 594 23.80 6.46 10.97
CA ASN A 594 22.42 6.89 11.18
C ASN A 594 21.57 5.69 11.64
N THR A 595 21.56 5.39 12.94
CA THR A 595 20.70 4.29 13.45
C THR A 595 19.24 4.73 13.43
N ARG A 596 18.32 3.83 13.08
CA ARG A 596 16.86 4.09 13.10
C ARG A 596 16.42 5.36 12.35
N MET A 597 17.11 5.78 11.29
CA MET A 597 16.88 7.06 10.59
C MET A 597 17.06 8.32 11.48
N GLN A 598 17.74 8.21 12.62
CA GLN A 598 18.10 9.36 13.46
C GLN A 598 19.31 10.09 12.87
N VAL A 599 19.66 11.24 13.47
CA VAL A 599 20.86 12.01 13.12
C VAL A 599 22.14 11.17 13.20
N LEU A 600 23.08 11.47 12.30
CA LEU A 600 24.39 10.86 12.26
C LEU A 600 25.09 11.10 13.60
N SER A 601 25.43 10.03 14.30
CA SER A 601 26.16 10.15 15.56
C SER A 601 27.11 8.98 15.76
N CYS A 602 28.05 9.16 16.69
CA CYS A 602 29.05 8.17 17.05
C CYS A 602 28.40 7.05 17.87
N TYR A 603 28.43 5.83 17.34
CA TYR A 603 27.93 4.62 18.00
C TYR A 603 29.09 3.68 18.32
N GLY A 604 29.19 3.29 19.59
CA GLY A 604 30.22 2.37 20.09
C GLY A 604 29.87 0.89 19.97
N ASP A 605 28.72 0.55 19.39
CA ASP A 605 28.31 -0.84 19.22
C ASP A 605 29.05 -1.45 18.02
N ASP A 606 29.90 -2.44 18.31
CA ASP A 606 30.72 -3.15 17.34
C ASP A 606 29.89 -3.78 16.22
N ILE A 607 28.60 -4.03 16.44
CA ILE A 607 27.74 -4.66 15.43
C ILE A 607 27.60 -3.81 14.16
N TYR A 608 27.56 -2.49 14.28
CA TYR A 608 27.48 -1.58 13.12
C TYR A 608 28.83 -1.47 12.40
N ILE A 609 29.94 -1.60 13.15
CA ILE A 609 31.29 -1.72 12.58
C ILE A 609 31.38 -3.01 11.77
N MET A 610 30.96 -4.14 12.35
CA MET A 610 30.93 -5.44 11.67
C MET A 610 30.04 -5.42 10.43
N LEU A 611 28.85 -4.82 10.54
CA LEU A 611 27.92 -4.66 9.42
C LEU A 611 28.57 -3.90 8.27
N ARG A 612 29.19 -2.75 8.52
CA ARG A 612 29.81 -1.96 7.45
C ARG A 612 31.02 -2.66 6.85
N LYS A 613 31.88 -3.30 7.65
CA LYS A 613 32.98 -4.16 7.14
C LYS A 613 32.46 -5.23 6.20
N TYR A 614 31.37 -5.90 6.59
CA TYR A 614 30.75 -6.94 5.78
C TYR A 614 30.18 -6.39 4.46
N GLN A 615 29.56 -5.20 4.49
CA GLN A 615 29.09 -4.52 3.28
C GLN A 615 30.24 -4.15 2.32
N ILE A 616 31.37 -3.66 2.85
CA ILE A 616 32.57 -3.35 2.06
C ILE A 616 33.13 -4.61 1.41
N GLN A 617 33.25 -5.71 2.16
CA GLN A 617 33.74 -6.99 1.65
C GLN A 617 32.89 -7.54 0.50
N LEU A 618 31.57 -7.34 0.57
CA LEU A 618 30.65 -7.76 -0.49
C LEU A 618 30.53 -6.75 -1.64
N GLY A 619 31.05 -5.54 -1.48
CA GLY A 619 30.90 -4.45 -2.46
C GLY A 619 29.45 -3.99 -2.62
N VAL A 620 28.64 -4.02 -1.56
CA VAL A 620 27.20 -3.69 -1.59
C VAL A 620 26.89 -2.38 -0.85
N GLY A 621 25.84 -1.69 -1.27
CA GLY A 621 25.40 -0.41 -0.69
C GLY A 621 26.25 0.79 -1.13
N GLN A 622 26.38 1.78 -0.25
CA GLN A 622 27.15 2.98 -0.55
C GLN A 622 28.61 2.61 -0.82
N LYS A 623 29.13 3.03 -1.99
CA LYS A 623 30.54 2.85 -2.36
C LYS A 623 31.43 3.40 -1.24
N CYS A 624 32.38 2.58 -0.81
CA CYS A 624 33.23 2.96 0.31
C CYS A 624 34.17 4.11 -0.07
N ASP A 625 34.43 5.01 0.88
CA ASP A 625 35.39 6.10 0.75
C ASP A 625 36.73 5.69 1.39
N PRO A 626 37.80 5.44 0.62
CA PRO A 626 39.08 5.04 1.17
C PRO A 626 39.71 6.07 2.11
N ALA A 627 39.32 7.35 2.03
CA ALA A 627 39.83 8.39 2.94
C ALA A 627 39.23 8.25 4.35
N ILE A 628 37.98 7.81 4.45
CA ILE A 628 37.21 7.75 5.70
C ILE A 628 37.15 6.32 6.25
N GLU A 629 37.04 5.33 5.37
CA GLU A 629 36.68 3.94 5.68
C GLU A 629 37.85 2.96 5.57
N LYS A 630 39.09 3.45 5.43
CA LYS A 630 40.30 2.60 5.43
C LYS A 630 40.39 1.70 6.66
N TRP A 631 39.96 2.21 7.81
CA TRP A 631 39.93 1.46 9.09
C TRP A 631 38.89 0.31 9.10
N LEU A 632 37.97 0.30 8.14
CA LEU A 632 36.98 -0.75 7.90
C LEU A 632 37.42 -1.73 6.80
N GLY A 633 38.59 -1.54 6.20
CA GLY A 633 39.10 -2.39 5.11
C GLY A 633 38.68 -1.94 3.71
N CYS A 634 38.28 -0.67 3.53
CA CYS A 634 38.11 -0.10 2.19
C CYS A 634 39.48 0.11 1.53
N GLU A 635 39.69 -0.54 0.38
CA GLU A 635 40.89 -0.41 -0.44
C GLU A 635 40.70 0.65 -1.55
N GLN A 636 41.80 1.17 -2.11
CA GLN A 636 41.81 2.24 -3.12
C GLN A 636 41.36 1.77 -4.51
#